data_AF-A0A1I2RZ65-F1
#
_entry.id   AF-A0A1I2RZ65-F1
#
_cell.length_a   1.000
_cell.length_b   1.000
_cell.length_c   1.000
_cell.angle_alpha   90.00
_cell.angle_beta   90.00
_cell.angle_gamma   90.00
#
_symmetry.space_group_name_H-M   'P 1'
#
loop_
_entity.id
_entity.type
_entity.pdbx_description
1 polymer ?
#
loop_
_entity_poly.entity_id
_entity_poly.type
_entity_poly.pdbx_seq_one_letter_code
_entity_poly.pdbx_strand_id
1 'polypeptide(L)'
;MTQFNHTMKAAVVHDFKQNLEMQDVPVPKVEHGQVLVKVKASGVCHTDLHAAHGDWPVKPKLPLIPGHEGVGEIVEAGPGVTHVKVGDRVGIPWLYSACGHCEYCLSGRETLCKDQQNAGYSVDGSYAEYCLAHADYIVKIPDNLTYVEAAPLFCAGVTTYKALKVGNAKPGDWVAIYGIGGLGHVAVQYAKAMGFNVIAVDTFDEKLELAQQLGADKTINPLTEDSAEFIQRETGGVQASICTAVSKQAFGEAYRAVKRGGKCVAVGLPPETMEVPIFDTVLNGVSIEGSIVGTRKDLQETLQFASEGKVKTIVETKKLEDINEIFAELEAGKINGRIVLVNN
;
A
#
# COMPACT_ATOMS: atom_id res chain seq x y z
N MET A 1 33.49 13.48 20.82
CA MET A 1 33.54 12.53 21.96
C MET A 1 32.71 11.32 21.57
N THR A 2 33.39 10.19 21.37
CA THR A 2 32.89 8.85 21.01
C THR A 2 31.76 8.76 19.99
N GLN A 3 32.09 8.98 18.71
CA GLN A 3 31.33 8.47 17.58
C GLN A 3 31.50 6.95 17.58
N PHE A 4 30.55 6.22 18.16
CA PHE A 4 30.49 4.80 17.88
C PHE A 4 30.05 4.65 16.43
N ASN A 5 30.91 4.05 15.59
CA ASN A 5 30.52 3.51 14.30
C ASN A 5 29.57 2.33 14.56
N HIS A 6 28.31 2.62 14.86
CA HIS A 6 27.28 1.60 14.91
C HIS A 6 26.87 1.31 13.48
N THR A 7 27.21 0.11 13.02
CA THR A 7 26.62 -0.47 11.81
C THR A 7 25.29 -1.12 12.16
N MET A 8 24.47 -1.34 11.15
CA MET A 8 23.22 -2.08 11.20
C MET A 8 23.14 -3.00 9.99
N LYS A 9 22.42 -4.10 10.12
CA LYS A 9 22.07 -4.95 8.97
C LYS A 9 21.00 -4.29 8.12
N ALA A 10 21.17 -4.38 6.80
CA ALA A 10 20.19 -3.96 5.80
C ALA A 10 20.23 -4.85 4.56
N ALA A 11 19.12 -4.95 3.85
CA ALA A 11 19.04 -5.52 2.50
C ALA A 11 19.16 -4.39 1.47
N VAL A 12 20.19 -4.43 0.63
CA VAL A 12 20.57 -3.33 -0.26
C VAL A 12 20.51 -3.76 -1.72
N VAL A 13 19.86 -2.95 -2.56
CA VAL A 13 19.92 -3.03 -4.01
C VAL A 13 21.06 -2.12 -4.50
N HIS A 14 22.07 -2.70 -5.14
CA HIS A 14 23.18 -1.95 -5.76
C HIS A 14 22.92 -1.63 -7.24
N ASP A 15 22.33 -2.59 -7.95
CA ASP A 15 22.00 -2.50 -9.37
C ASP A 15 20.61 -3.08 -9.62
N PHE A 16 19.93 -2.55 -10.64
CA PHE A 16 18.59 -3.02 -11.00
C PHE A 16 18.60 -4.48 -11.44
N LYS A 17 17.55 -5.21 -11.07
CA LYS A 17 17.33 -6.64 -11.41
C LYS A 17 18.40 -7.58 -10.84
N GLN A 18 19.18 -7.12 -9.86
CA GLN A 18 20.05 -7.96 -9.06
C GLN A 18 19.38 -8.33 -7.74
N ASN A 19 19.82 -9.44 -7.16
CA ASN A 19 19.42 -9.81 -5.81
C ASN A 19 19.86 -8.74 -4.81
N LEU A 20 19.06 -8.54 -3.77
CA LEU A 20 19.41 -7.71 -2.64
C LEU A 20 20.55 -8.38 -1.87
N GLU A 21 21.53 -7.56 -1.49
CA GLU A 21 22.65 -8.00 -0.68
C GLU A 21 22.42 -7.65 0.79
N MET A 22 22.60 -8.62 1.68
CA MET A 22 22.62 -8.39 3.11
C MET A 22 23.96 -7.80 3.51
N GLN A 23 23.96 -6.58 4.06
CA GLN A 23 25.19 -5.85 4.39
C GLN A 23 25.10 -5.15 5.75
N ASP A 24 26.26 -4.97 6.38
CA ASP A 24 26.43 -4.05 7.50
C ASP A 24 26.66 -2.63 6.96
N VAL A 25 25.69 -1.74 7.17
CA VAL A 25 25.74 -0.33 6.74
C VAL A 25 25.79 0.59 7.96
N PRO A 26 26.34 1.81 7.88
CA PRO A 26 26.30 2.75 9.00
C PRO A 26 24.86 3.09 9.41
N VAL A 27 24.58 3.14 10.72
CA VAL A 27 23.32 3.69 11.23
C VAL A 27 23.22 5.17 10.82
N PRO A 28 22.11 5.62 10.20
CA PRO A 28 21.99 6.99 9.72
C PRO A 28 21.96 7.98 10.89
N LYS A 29 22.61 9.13 10.69
CA LYS A 29 22.65 10.20 11.69
C LYS A 29 21.32 10.98 11.66
N VAL A 30 20.78 11.27 12.84
CA VAL A 30 19.56 12.07 12.97
C VAL A 30 19.85 13.56 12.78
N GLU A 31 19.11 14.21 11.88
CA GLU A 31 19.17 15.65 11.65
C GLU A 31 17.91 16.38 12.17
N HIS A 32 17.81 17.68 11.92
CA HIS A 32 16.66 18.48 12.31
C HIS A 32 15.37 17.94 11.69
N GLY A 33 14.29 17.86 12.49
CA GLY A 33 12.98 17.37 12.04
C GLY A 33 12.91 15.86 11.78
N GLN A 34 13.99 15.12 12.04
CA GLN A 34 14.05 13.68 11.82
C GLN A 34 14.00 12.87 13.12
N VAL A 35 13.64 11.61 13.00
CA VAL A 35 13.72 10.61 14.07
C VAL A 35 14.41 9.35 13.54
N LEU A 36 15.13 8.64 14.42
CA LEU A 36 15.62 7.30 14.13
C LEU A 36 14.62 6.29 14.69
N VAL A 37 14.11 5.42 13.84
CA VAL A 37 13.18 4.35 14.21
C VAL A 37 13.93 3.03 14.20
N LYS A 38 13.89 2.30 15.32
CA LYS A 38 14.31 0.89 15.36
C LYS A 38 13.19 0.05 14.78
N VAL A 39 13.40 -0.50 13.58
CA VAL A 39 12.39 -1.24 12.83
C VAL A 39 12.17 -2.60 13.50
N LYS A 40 10.92 -2.88 13.84
CA LYS A 40 10.47 -4.13 14.46
C LYS A 40 9.84 -5.06 13.43
N ALA A 41 9.14 -4.48 12.47
CA ALA A 41 8.58 -5.20 11.33
C ALA A 41 8.54 -4.29 10.09
N SER A 42 8.60 -4.90 8.91
CA SER A 42 8.36 -4.21 7.64
C SER A 42 7.56 -5.09 6.72
N GLY A 43 6.43 -4.61 6.24
CA GLY A 43 5.71 -5.33 5.20
C GLY A 43 6.47 -5.32 3.87
N VAL A 44 6.20 -6.32 3.03
CA VAL A 44 6.76 -6.45 1.68
C VAL A 44 5.70 -6.11 0.65
N CYS A 45 5.95 -5.09 -0.16
CA CYS A 45 5.03 -4.60 -1.18
C CYS A 45 5.57 -4.88 -2.60
N HIS A 46 4.68 -5.04 -3.58
CA HIS A 46 5.09 -5.18 -5.00
C HIS A 46 5.87 -3.95 -5.49
N THR A 47 5.62 -2.78 -4.91
CA THR A 47 6.40 -1.57 -5.17
C THR A 47 7.89 -1.75 -4.82
N ASP A 48 8.23 -2.52 -3.79
CA ASP A 48 9.64 -2.76 -3.44
C ASP A 48 10.34 -3.63 -4.50
N LEU A 49 9.60 -4.57 -5.12
CA LEU A 49 10.06 -5.35 -6.28
C LEU A 49 10.28 -4.45 -7.49
N HIS A 50 9.31 -3.58 -7.83
CA HIS A 50 9.44 -2.62 -8.93
C HIS A 50 10.60 -1.63 -8.71
N ALA A 51 10.87 -1.25 -7.46
CA ALA A 51 12.04 -0.43 -7.11
C ALA A 51 13.34 -1.20 -7.37
N ALA A 52 13.44 -2.45 -6.90
CA ALA A 52 14.62 -3.29 -7.12
C ALA A 52 14.86 -3.63 -8.60
N HIS A 53 13.80 -3.77 -9.40
CA HIS A 53 13.89 -4.04 -10.84
C HIS A 53 14.04 -2.77 -11.68
N GLY A 54 13.72 -1.60 -11.11
CA GLY A 54 13.69 -0.33 -11.83
C GLY A 54 12.65 -0.34 -12.95
N ASP A 55 11.43 -0.83 -12.70
CA ASP A 55 10.42 -1.01 -13.76
C ASP A 55 9.77 0.31 -14.21
N TRP A 56 9.73 1.32 -13.34
CA TRP A 56 9.01 2.57 -13.60
C TRP A 56 9.85 3.61 -14.36
N PRO A 57 9.21 4.61 -15.01
CA PRO A 57 9.92 5.66 -15.75
C PRO A 57 10.82 6.54 -14.87
N VAL A 58 10.33 6.93 -13.69
CA VAL A 58 11.15 7.51 -12.64
C VAL A 58 11.88 6.35 -11.97
N LYS A 59 13.20 6.43 -11.82
CA LYS A 59 13.99 5.38 -11.17
C LYS A 59 14.21 5.73 -9.69
N PRO A 60 14.31 4.75 -8.79
CA PRO A 60 14.74 5.03 -7.43
C PRO A 60 16.23 5.39 -7.40
N LYS A 61 16.72 5.83 -6.23
CA LYS A 61 18.17 6.00 -6.02
C LYS A 61 18.89 4.65 -6.05
N LEU A 62 20.20 4.66 -6.28
CA LEU A 62 21.08 3.51 -6.06
C LEU A 62 22.37 3.99 -5.35
N PRO A 63 22.94 3.21 -4.41
CA PRO A 63 22.34 2.02 -3.80
C PRO A 63 21.09 2.38 -2.96
N LEU A 64 20.20 1.42 -2.76
CA LEU A 64 18.92 1.61 -2.08
C LEU A 64 18.65 0.51 -1.05
N ILE A 65 18.21 0.90 0.15
CA ILE A 65 17.49 0.02 1.08
C ILE A 65 15.99 0.16 0.80
N PRO A 66 15.27 -0.86 0.30
CA PRO A 66 13.82 -0.76 0.04
C PRO A 66 12.98 -0.78 1.32
N GLY A 67 11.65 -0.80 1.17
CA GLY A 67 10.69 -0.93 2.27
C GLY A 67 10.05 0.40 2.68
N HIS A 68 8.72 0.42 2.63
CA HIS A 68 7.89 1.58 2.97
C HIS A 68 6.63 1.20 3.77
N GLU A 69 6.73 0.07 4.45
CA GLU A 69 5.75 -0.46 5.40
C GLU A 69 6.43 -0.77 6.74
N GLY A 70 7.48 -0.02 7.05
CA GLY A 70 8.28 -0.16 8.26
C GLY A 70 7.56 0.37 9.48
N VAL A 71 7.57 -0.40 10.55
CA VAL A 71 7.03 0.00 11.86
C VAL A 71 8.01 -0.34 12.97
N GLY A 72 8.02 0.49 14.01
CA GLY A 72 8.94 0.31 15.11
C GLY A 72 8.82 1.37 16.19
N GLU A 73 9.93 1.58 16.89
CA GLU A 73 10.02 2.50 18.04
C GLU A 73 11.03 3.60 17.76
N ILE A 74 10.67 4.84 18.08
CA ILE A 74 11.63 5.95 18.03
C ILE A 74 12.72 5.70 19.08
N VAL A 75 13.98 5.67 18.66
CA VAL A 75 15.15 5.53 19.55
C VAL A 75 15.97 6.81 19.69
N GLU A 76 15.83 7.73 18.73
CA GLU A 76 16.47 9.04 18.76
C GLU A 76 15.57 10.06 18.05
N ALA A 77 15.49 11.28 18.58
CA ALA A 77 14.75 12.38 17.98
C ALA A 77 15.66 13.58 17.78
N GLY A 78 15.63 14.13 16.56
CA GLY A 78 16.45 15.26 16.17
C GLY A 78 15.92 16.59 16.69
N PRO A 79 16.71 17.67 16.57
CA PRO A 79 16.26 19.01 16.93
C PRO A 79 14.98 19.40 16.20
N GLY A 80 14.09 20.16 16.86
CA GLY A 80 12.83 20.64 16.28
C GLY A 80 11.65 19.67 16.37
N VAL A 81 11.89 18.38 16.64
CA VAL A 81 10.82 17.39 16.83
C VAL A 81 10.18 17.57 18.22
N THR A 82 8.87 17.81 18.26
CA THR A 82 8.14 18.15 19.51
C THR A 82 6.86 17.35 19.76
N HIS A 83 6.24 16.78 18.71
CA HIS A 83 4.96 16.05 18.80
C HIS A 83 5.09 14.53 19.01
N VAL A 84 6.32 14.02 18.91
CA VAL A 84 6.68 12.61 19.15
C VAL A 84 7.89 12.54 20.07
N LYS A 85 8.11 11.39 20.72
CA LYS A 85 9.21 11.16 21.66
C LYS A 85 9.81 9.77 21.52
N VAL A 86 11.02 9.59 22.05
CA VAL A 86 11.65 8.26 22.19
C VAL A 86 10.70 7.29 22.90
N GLY A 87 10.57 6.09 22.35
CA GLY A 87 9.64 5.05 22.79
C GLY A 87 8.27 5.09 22.12
N ASP A 88 7.89 6.16 21.42
CA ASP A 88 6.64 6.17 20.64
C ASP A 88 6.70 5.11 19.52
N ARG A 89 5.59 4.41 19.34
CA ARG A 89 5.39 3.39 18.30
C ARG A 89 4.90 4.06 17.03
N VAL A 90 5.66 3.93 15.94
CA VAL A 90 5.42 4.67 14.70
C VAL A 90 5.69 3.81 13.48
N GLY A 91 5.13 4.19 12.35
CA GLY A 91 5.53 3.63 11.06
C GLY A 91 5.88 4.69 10.02
N ILE A 92 6.59 4.23 9.00
CA ILE A 92 7.23 5.01 7.94
C ILE A 92 6.55 4.59 6.62
N PRO A 93 5.55 5.35 6.15
CA PRO A 93 4.82 5.02 4.93
C PRO A 93 5.58 5.42 3.67
N TRP A 94 5.01 5.09 2.50
CA TRP A 94 5.49 5.56 1.19
C TRP A 94 5.69 7.08 1.14
N LEU A 95 4.74 7.87 1.67
CA LEU A 95 4.90 9.32 1.73
C LEU A 95 5.86 9.68 2.89
N TYR A 96 7.16 9.67 2.59
CA TYR A 96 8.21 9.92 3.58
C TYR A 96 8.22 11.38 4.04
N SER A 97 8.05 12.31 3.10
CA SER A 97 7.91 13.74 3.38
C SER A 97 7.23 14.45 2.23
N ALA A 98 6.72 15.66 2.49
CA ALA A 98 6.22 16.61 1.51
C ALA A 98 6.51 18.04 1.97
N CYS A 99 6.42 19.02 1.06
CA CYS A 99 6.85 20.40 1.34
C CYS A 99 5.95 21.15 2.35
N GLY A 100 4.72 20.70 2.59
CA GLY A 100 3.80 21.32 3.55
C GLY A 100 3.21 22.67 3.15
N HIS A 101 3.63 23.28 2.03
CA HIS A 101 3.22 24.65 1.66
C HIS A 101 2.72 24.82 0.22
N CYS A 102 2.82 23.80 -0.65
CA CYS A 102 2.26 23.88 -2.01
C CYS A 102 0.73 23.76 -1.99
N GLU A 103 0.07 24.04 -3.12
CA GLU A 103 -1.38 23.95 -3.25
C GLU A 103 -1.93 22.57 -2.85
N TYR A 104 -1.19 21.49 -3.12
CA TYR A 104 -1.63 20.13 -2.80
C TYR A 104 -1.55 19.88 -1.30
N CYS A 105 -0.43 20.21 -0.66
CA CYS A 105 -0.27 20.10 0.78
C CYS A 105 -1.33 20.92 1.54
N LEU A 106 -1.52 22.20 1.14
CA LEU A 106 -2.45 23.10 1.81
C LEU A 106 -3.93 22.75 1.57
N SER A 107 -4.24 21.99 0.51
CA SER A 107 -5.60 21.50 0.23
C SER A 107 -5.86 20.07 0.72
N GLY A 108 -5.01 19.52 1.59
CA GLY A 108 -5.19 18.17 2.14
C GLY A 108 -4.93 17.04 1.12
N ARG A 109 -4.12 17.32 0.09
CA ARG A 109 -3.71 16.39 -0.98
C ARG A 109 -2.20 16.21 -1.03
N GLU A 110 -1.56 16.14 0.14
CA GLU A 110 -0.10 16.02 0.28
C GLU A 110 0.53 14.84 -0.48
N THR A 111 -0.23 13.80 -0.79
CA THR A 111 0.19 12.67 -1.66
C THR A 111 0.50 13.10 -3.10
N LEU A 112 0.05 14.28 -3.52
CA LEU A 112 0.30 14.87 -4.83
C LEU A 112 1.40 15.94 -4.80
N CYS A 113 2.07 16.12 -3.66
CA CYS A 113 3.19 17.05 -3.55
C CYS A 113 4.31 16.65 -4.53
N LYS A 114 4.75 17.61 -5.35
CA LYS A 114 5.82 17.38 -6.34
C LYS A 114 7.20 17.27 -5.70
N ASP A 115 7.38 17.87 -4.52
CA ASP A 115 8.61 17.81 -3.73
C ASP A 115 8.60 16.66 -2.70
N GLN A 116 7.67 15.70 -2.85
CA GLN A 116 7.62 14.58 -1.91
C GLN A 116 8.86 13.71 -2.02
N GLN A 117 9.24 13.10 -0.90
CA GLN A 117 10.18 11.99 -0.88
C GLN A 117 9.43 10.70 -0.59
N ASN A 118 9.94 9.58 -1.12
CA ASN A 118 9.33 8.28 -0.96
C ASN A 118 10.27 7.28 -0.30
N ALA A 119 9.82 6.71 0.82
CA ALA A 119 10.58 5.75 1.61
C ALA A 119 10.86 4.49 0.79
N GLY A 120 12.04 3.90 0.93
CA GLY A 120 12.42 2.72 0.16
C GLY A 120 12.44 2.95 -1.35
N TYR A 121 12.64 4.21 -1.78
CA TYR A 121 12.63 4.58 -3.19
C TYR A 121 13.54 5.78 -3.51
N SER A 122 13.16 7.00 -3.11
CA SER A 122 14.00 8.19 -3.27
C SER A 122 14.90 8.43 -2.06
N VAL A 123 14.54 7.84 -0.91
CA VAL A 123 15.33 7.74 0.31
C VAL A 123 15.35 6.29 0.79
N ASP A 124 16.31 5.93 1.64
CA ASP A 124 16.39 4.59 2.22
C ASP A 124 15.16 4.27 3.07
N GLY A 125 14.76 3.01 3.03
CA GLY A 125 13.54 2.48 3.62
C GLY A 125 13.77 1.56 4.81
N SER A 126 12.79 0.70 5.07
CA SER A 126 12.67 -0.09 6.28
C SER A 126 13.22 -1.52 6.21
N TYR A 127 13.87 -1.93 5.11
CA TYR A 127 14.56 -3.22 5.02
C TYR A 127 15.93 -3.19 5.72
N ALA A 128 15.93 -2.70 6.96
CA ALA A 128 17.09 -2.51 7.82
C ALA A 128 16.67 -2.57 9.30
N GLU A 129 17.64 -2.67 10.21
CA GLU A 129 17.35 -2.63 11.66
C GLU A 129 16.94 -1.24 12.15
N TYR A 130 17.43 -0.18 11.51
CA TYR A 130 17.03 1.20 11.77
C TYR A 130 16.70 1.94 10.47
N CYS A 131 15.75 2.85 10.55
CA CYS A 131 15.36 3.70 9.44
C CYS A 131 15.17 5.14 9.93
N LEU A 132 15.77 6.09 9.21
CA LEU A 132 15.61 7.51 9.46
C LEU A 132 14.26 7.95 8.90
N ALA A 133 13.45 8.70 9.65
CA ALA A 133 12.14 9.17 9.18
C ALA A 133 11.93 10.67 9.41
N HIS A 134 11.16 11.32 8.55
CA HIS A 134 10.71 12.68 8.81
C HIS A 134 9.60 12.68 9.87
N ALA A 135 9.81 13.39 10.99
CA ALA A 135 8.93 13.32 12.16
C ALA A 135 7.48 13.74 11.87
N ASP A 136 7.28 14.67 10.93
CA ASP A 136 5.95 15.15 10.56
C ASP A 136 5.13 14.14 9.72
N TYR A 137 5.76 13.12 9.15
CA TYR A 137 5.12 12.19 8.20
C TYR A 137 5.08 10.74 8.64
N ILE A 138 5.75 10.41 9.74
CA ILE A 138 5.45 9.20 10.50
C ILE A 138 4.04 9.26 11.09
N VAL A 139 3.42 8.09 11.27
CA VAL A 139 2.12 7.97 11.93
C VAL A 139 2.24 7.03 13.12
N LYS A 140 1.66 7.44 14.26
CA LYS A 140 1.63 6.64 15.50
C LYS A 140 0.77 5.40 15.32
N ILE A 141 1.23 4.29 15.88
CA ILE A 141 0.53 3.02 15.88
C ILE A 141 -0.34 2.94 17.14
N PRO A 142 -1.65 2.63 17.03
CA PRO A 142 -2.49 2.35 18.19
C PRO A 142 -1.90 1.27 19.11
N ASP A 143 -1.99 1.47 20.43
CA ASP A 143 -1.34 0.61 21.42
C ASP A 143 -1.76 -0.86 21.33
N ASN A 144 -2.99 -1.12 20.89
CA ASN A 144 -3.56 -2.46 20.80
C ASN A 144 -3.27 -3.19 19.47
N LEU A 145 -2.56 -2.57 18.52
CA LEU A 145 -2.09 -3.26 17.31
C LEU A 145 -0.66 -3.74 17.50
N THR A 146 -0.35 -4.97 17.13
CA THR A 146 1.04 -5.44 17.05
C THR A 146 1.78 -4.80 15.88
N TYR A 147 3.12 -4.84 15.87
CA TYR A 147 3.91 -4.36 14.74
C TYR A 147 3.61 -5.15 13.45
N VAL A 148 3.45 -6.47 13.57
CA VAL A 148 3.17 -7.34 12.42
C VAL A 148 1.81 -7.02 11.80
N GLU A 149 0.78 -6.78 12.61
CA GLU A 149 -0.54 -6.37 12.12
C GLU A 149 -0.54 -4.95 11.54
N ALA A 150 0.25 -4.04 12.10
CA ALA A 150 0.28 -2.65 11.67
C ALA A 150 1.04 -2.46 10.34
N ALA A 151 2.16 -3.14 10.13
CA ALA A 151 3.05 -2.94 8.99
C ALA A 151 2.32 -2.87 7.62
N PRO A 152 1.52 -3.88 7.23
CA PRO A 152 0.80 -3.85 5.96
C PRO A 152 -0.17 -2.68 5.76
N LEU A 153 -0.60 -2.03 6.85
CA LEU A 153 -1.56 -0.93 6.79
C LEU A 153 -0.90 0.39 6.35
N PHE A 154 0.43 0.51 6.48
CA PHE A 154 1.20 1.69 6.09
C PHE A 154 1.34 1.88 4.57
N CYS A 155 1.01 0.86 3.77
CA CYS A 155 0.82 1.05 2.32
C CYS A 155 -0.46 0.36 1.83
N ALA A 156 -0.59 -0.97 1.88
CA ALA A 156 -1.77 -1.63 1.32
C ALA A 156 -3.09 -1.22 1.98
N GLY A 157 -3.11 -1.11 3.31
CA GLY A 157 -4.30 -0.67 4.04
C GLY A 157 -4.71 0.75 3.66
N VAL A 158 -3.81 1.72 3.79
CA VAL A 158 -4.13 3.12 3.49
C VAL A 158 -4.47 3.35 2.02
N THR A 159 -3.78 2.66 1.10
CA THR A 159 -4.03 2.75 -0.34
C THR A 159 -5.45 2.31 -0.68
N THR A 160 -5.88 1.17 -0.14
CA THR A 160 -7.21 0.61 -0.44
C THR A 160 -8.32 1.37 0.27
N TYR A 161 -8.09 1.79 1.52
CA TYR A 161 -9.00 2.67 2.25
C TYR A 161 -9.22 4.00 1.49
N LYS A 162 -8.15 4.64 1.01
CA LYS A 162 -8.24 5.85 0.20
C LYS A 162 -8.97 5.61 -1.12
N ALA A 163 -8.65 4.53 -1.83
CA ALA A 163 -9.28 4.20 -3.10
C ALA A 163 -10.80 4.02 -2.95
N LEU A 164 -11.26 3.40 -1.87
CA LEU A 164 -12.68 3.29 -1.54
C LEU A 164 -13.34 4.67 -1.32
N LYS A 165 -12.66 5.60 -0.64
CA LYS A 165 -13.13 6.99 -0.48
C LYS A 165 -13.21 7.72 -1.83
N VAL A 166 -12.22 7.54 -2.72
CA VAL A 166 -12.19 8.12 -4.08
C VAL A 166 -13.36 7.61 -4.92
N GLY A 167 -13.70 6.32 -4.78
CA GLY A 167 -14.88 5.70 -5.40
C GLY A 167 -16.20 6.37 -5.01
N ASN A 168 -16.26 7.07 -3.87
CA ASN A 168 -17.40 7.87 -3.40
C ASN A 168 -18.73 7.10 -3.28
N ALA A 169 -18.67 5.78 -3.17
CA ALA A 169 -19.81 4.94 -2.83
C ALA A 169 -20.36 5.30 -1.44
N LYS A 170 -21.64 5.01 -1.21
CA LYS A 170 -22.36 5.22 0.05
C LYS A 170 -22.71 3.87 0.69
N PRO A 171 -22.92 3.81 2.02
CA PRO A 171 -23.41 2.60 2.64
C PRO A 171 -24.65 2.04 1.92
N GLY A 172 -24.65 0.74 1.62
CA GLY A 172 -25.65 0.05 0.82
C GLY A 172 -25.36 0.00 -0.69
N ASP A 173 -24.43 0.80 -1.21
CA ASP A 173 -23.97 0.71 -2.60
C ASP A 173 -23.10 -0.53 -2.82
N TRP A 174 -23.00 -0.95 -4.09
CA TRP A 174 -22.11 -2.03 -4.52
C TRP A 174 -20.74 -1.49 -4.96
N VAL A 175 -19.69 -2.17 -4.54
CA VAL A 175 -18.31 -1.93 -4.96
C VAL A 175 -17.69 -3.24 -5.46
N ALA A 176 -16.98 -3.20 -6.59
CA ALA A 176 -16.21 -4.34 -7.09
C ALA A 176 -14.73 -4.16 -6.75
N ILE A 177 -14.09 -5.19 -6.19
CA ILE A 177 -12.65 -5.22 -5.90
C ILE A 177 -11.99 -6.17 -6.89
N TYR A 178 -11.14 -5.65 -7.76
CA TYR A 178 -10.40 -6.42 -8.75
C TYR A 178 -8.98 -6.74 -8.24
N GLY A 179 -8.67 -8.03 -8.14
CA GLY A 179 -7.46 -8.60 -7.54
C GLY A 179 -7.57 -8.68 -6.02
N ILE A 180 -7.50 -9.89 -5.46
CA ILE A 180 -7.60 -10.22 -4.02
C ILE A 180 -6.24 -10.67 -3.49
N GLY A 181 -5.20 -9.94 -3.90
CA GLY A 181 -3.85 -10.09 -3.37
C GLY A 181 -3.64 -9.33 -2.05
N GLY A 182 -2.42 -8.83 -1.86
CA GLY A 182 -2.04 -8.08 -0.66
C GLY A 182 -2.88 -6.83 -0.39
N LEU A 183 -3.30 -6.12 -1.44
CA LEU A 183 -4.21 -4.98 -1.32
C LEU A 183 -5.67 -5.44 -1.21
N GLY A 184 -6.13 -6.22 -2.18
CA GLY A 184 -7.54 -6.56 -2.33
C GLY A 184 -8.18 -7.24 -1.12
N HIS A 185 -7.48 -8.16 -0.44
CA HIS A 185 -8.05 -8.82 0.74
C HIS A 185 -8.30 -7.84 1.90
N VAL A 186 -7.51 -6.75 1.99
CA VAL A 186 -7.75 -5.67 2.97
C VAL A 186 -8.85 -4.73 2.46
N ALA A 187 -8.89 -4.47 1.15
CA ALA A 187 -9.93 -3.64 0.52
C ALA A 187 -11.34 -4.20 0.74
N VAL A 188 -11.52 -5.53 0.66
CA VAL A 188 -12.79 -6.19 0.98
C VAL A 188 -13.24 -5.82 2.39
N GLN A 189 -12.36 -5.96 3.39
CA GLN A 189 -12.69 -5.68 4.78
C GLN A 189 -13.00 -4.20 5.03
N TYR A 190 -12.22 -3.27 4.46
CA TYR A 190 -12.52 -1.85 4.53
C TYR A 190 -13.88 -1.52 3.89
N ALA A 191 -14.18 -2.09 2.71
CA ALA A 191 -15.45 -1.86 2.04
C ALA A 191 -16.64 -2.35 2.88
N LYS A 192 -16.53 -3.53 3.51
CA LYS A 192 -17.56 -4.01 4.45
C LYS A 192 -17.68 -3.12 5.68
N ALA A 193 -16.57 -2.69 6.27
CA ALA A 193 -16.56 -1.78 7.41
C ALA A 193 -17.11 -0.38 7.08
N MET A 194 -17.04 0.04 5.82
CA MET A 194 -17.65 1.26 5.29
C MET A 194 -19.13 1.09 4.91
N GLY A 195 -19.70 -0.11 5.07
CA GLY A 195 -21.11 -0.41 4.86
C GLY A 195 -21.46 -0.74 3.40
N PHE A 196 -20.49 -1.11 2.57
CA PHE A 196 -20.74 -1.46 1.16
C PHE A 196 -21.10 -2.93 0.98
N ASN A 197 -21.80 -3.22 -0.11
CA ASN A 197 -21.88 -4.56 -0.68
C ASN A 197 -20.67 -4.77 -1.61
N VAL A 198 -20.05 -5.94 -1.57
CA VAL A 198 -18.75 -6.20 -2.19
C VAL A 198 -18.85 -7.36 -3.16
N ILE A 199 -18.37 -7.13 -4.38
CA ILE A 199 -18.07 -8.19 -5.36
C ILE A 199 -16.56 -8.31 -5.47
N ALA A 200 -16.01 -9.49 -5.21
CA ALA A 200 -14.59 -9.75 -5.39
C ALA A 200 -14.32 -10.45 -6.73
N VAL A 201 -13.32 -9.98 -7.45
CA VAL A 201 -12.91 -10.49 -8.77
C VAL A 201 -11.45 -10.90 -8.72
N ASP A 202 -11.16 -12.16 -9.02
CA ASP A 202 -9.81 -12.72 -9.06
C ASP A 202 -9.76 -13.96 -9.95
N THR A 203 -8.63 -14.25 -10.58
CA THR A 203 -8.43 -15.42 -11.46
C THR A 203 -8.19 -16.72 -10.70
N PHE A 204 -7.92 -16.65 -9.41
CA PHE A 204 -7.61 -17.78 -8.54
C PHE A 204 -8.77 -18.05 -7.58
N ASP A 205 -9.35 -19.25 -7.63
CA ASP A 205 -10.52 -19.61 -6.83
C ASP A 205 -10.22 -19.56 -5.32
N GLU A 206 -9.01 -19.92 -4.90
CA GLU A 206 -8.58 -19.82 -3.50
C GLU A 206 -8.57 -18.37 -2.98
N LYS A 207 -8.35 -17.38 -3.87
CA LYS A 207 -8.42 -15.96 -3.52
C LYS A 207 -9.87 -15.48 -3.38
N LEU A 208 -10.77 -16.04 -4.19
CA LEU A 208 -12.21 -15.80 -4.09
C LEU A 208 -12.79 -16.41 -2.82
N GLU A 209 -12.41 -17.65 -2.47
CA GLU A 209 -12.77 -18.27 -1.20
C GLU A 209 -12.32 -17.42 -0.02
N LEU A 210 -11.09 -16.91 -0.07
CA LEU A 210 -10.60 -15.96 0.93
C LEU A 210 -11.45 -14.69 0.98
N ALA A 211 -11.80 -14.11 -0.17
CA ALA A 211 -12.65 -12.91 -0.22
C ALA A 211 -14.00 -13.13 0.47
N GLN A 212 -14.63 -14.30 0.26
CA GLN A 212 -15.89 -14.66 0.91
C GLN A 212 -15.73 -14.77 2.43
N GLN A 213 -14.66 -15.41 2.91
CA GLN A 213 -14.36 -15.50 4.34
C GLN A 213 -14.17 -14.12 4.99
N LEU A 214 -13.64 -13.16 4.23
CA LEU A 214 -13.44 -11.77 4.64
C LEU A 214 -14.69 -10.88 4.47
N GLY A 215 -15.79 -11.43 3.96
CA GLY A 215 -17.10 -10.79 3.91
C GLY A 215 -17.54 -10.28 2.54
N ALA A 216 -16.89 -10.67 1.44
CA ALA A 216 -17.40 -10.40 0.10
C ALA A 216 -18.77 -11.06 -0.10
N ASP A 217 -19.75 -10.33 -0.64
CA ASP A 217 -21.12 -10.80 -0.81
C ASP A 217 -21.27 -11.66 -2.08
N LYS A 218 -20.45 -11.40 -3.09
CA LYS A 218 -20.34 -12.19 -4.33
C LYS A 218 -18.89 -12.31 -4.77
N THR A 219 -18.59 -13.35 -5.52
CA THR A 219 -17.29 -13.58 -6.15
C THR A 219 -17.44 -14.01 -7.60
N ILE A 220 -16.49 -13.64 -8.44
CA ILE A 220 -16.46 -14.07 -9.85
C ILE A 220 -15.02 -14.29 -10.30
N ASN A 221 -14.79 -15.44 -10.95
CA ASN A 221 -13.54 -15.74 -11.63
C ASN A 221 -13.65 -15.31 -13.10
N PRO A 222 -12.90 -14.30 -13.58
CA PRO A 222 -13.02 -13.80 -14.95
C PRO A 222 -12.56 -14.81 -16.02
N LEU A 223 -11.93 -15.92 -15.61
CA LEU A 223 -11.58 -17.02 -16.53
C LEU A 223 -12.76 -17.92 -16.87
N THR A 224 -13.83 -17.89 -16.07
CA THR A 224 -15.02 -18.75 -16.27
C THR A 224 -16.17 -17.98 -16.92
N GLU A 225 -16.32 -16.69 -16.63
CA GLU A 225 -17.31 -15.78 -17.19
C GLU A 225 -16.79 -14.34 -17.15
N ASP A 226 -17.17 -13.48 -18.12
CA ASP A 226 -16.80 -12.07 -18.12
C ASP A 226 -17.30 -11.37 -16.84
N SER A 227 -16.37 -10.86 -16.04
CA SER A 227 -16.70 -10.30 -14.73
C SER A 227 -17.60 -9.06 -14.81
N ALA A 228 -17.47 -8.25 -15.86
CA ALA A 228 -18.30 -7.07 -16.03
C ALA A 228 -19.74 -7.46 -16.40
N GLU A 229 -19.92 -8.42 -17.31
CA GLU A 229 -21.25 -8.94 -17.65
C GLU A 229 -21.95 -9.58 -16.45
N PHE A 230 -21.22 -10.36 -15.65
CA PHE A 230 -21.72 -10.91 -14.38
C PHE A 230 -22.18 -9.79 -13.45
N ILE A 231 -21.33 -8.79 -13.20
CA ILE A 231 -21.63 -7.68 -12.28
C ILE A 231 -22.85 -6.88 -12.76
N GLN A 232 -22.94 -6.59 -14.06
CA GLN A 232 -24.07 -5.86 -14.64
C GLN A 232 -25.38 -6.64 -14.47
N ARG A 233 -25.37 -7.96 -14.71
CA ARG A 233 -26.54 -8.82 -14.52
C ARG A 233 -26.99 -8.88 -13.06
N GLU A 234 -26.05 -9.02 -12.12
CA GLU A 234 -26.37 -9.25 -10.71
C GLU A 234 -26.78 -7.97 -9.96
N THR A 235 -26.30 -6.80 -10.40
CA THR A 235 -26.44 -5.54 -9.64
C THR A 235 -26.89 -4.34 -10.45
N GLY A 236 -26.94 -4.44 -11.78
CA GLY A 236 -27.08 -3.27 -12.66
C GLY A 236 -25.82 -2.41 -12.73
N GLY A 237 -24.67 -2.98 -12.35
CA GLY A 237 -23.38 -2.32 -12.28
C GLY A 237 -23.06 -1.75 -10.89
N VAL A 238 -21.78 -1.71 -10.55
CA VAL A 238 -21.31 -1.19 -9.26
C VAL A 238 -21.18 0.33 -9.27
N GLN A 239 -21.32 0.96 -8.10
CA GLN A 239 -21.06 2.39 -7.93
C GLN A 239 -19.57 2.72 -8.13
N ALA A 240 -18.69 1.84 -7.64
CA ALA A 240 -17.27 1.97 -7.88
C ALA A 240 -16.61 0.60 -8.11
N SER A 241 -15.65 0.55 -9.01
CA SER A 241 -14.71 -0.56 -9.11
C SER A 241 -13.34 -0.08 -8.60
N ILE A 242 -12.69 -0.89 -7.77
CA ILE A 242 -11.35 -0.63 -7.23
C ILE A 242 -10.40 -1.65 -7.85
N CYS A 243 -9.57 -1.21 -8.80
CA CYS A 243 -8.67 -2.09 -9.53
C CYS A 243 -7.27 -2.12 -8.91
N THR A 244 -7.01 -3.13 -8.09
CA THR A 244 -5.70 -3.39 -7.45
C THR A 244 -4.84 -4.37 -8.24
N ALA A 245 -5.44 -5.09 -9.19
CA ALA A 245 -4.75 -5.99 -10.10
C ALA A 245 -3.76 -5.24 -11.03
N VAL A 246 -2.72 -5.95 -11.46
CA VAL A 246 -1.65 -5.43 -12.31
C VAL A 246 -1.76 -5.95 -13.75
N SER A 247 -2.95 -5.92 -14.36
CA SER A 247 -3.17 -6.37 -15.74
C SER A 247 -4.11 -5.46 -16.53
N LYS A 248 -3.79 -5.18 -17.80
CA LYS A 248 -4.63 -4.39 -18.70
C LYS A 248 -6.07 -4.92 -18.78
N GLN A 249 -6.25 -6.25 -18.79
CA GLN A 249 -7.57 -6.88 -18.86
C GLN A 249 -8.44 -6.52 -17.65
N ALA A 250 -7.89 -6.61 -16.43
CA ALA A 250 -8.65 -6.29 -15.21
C ALA A 250 -9.11 -4.82 -15.20
N PHE A 251 -8.28 -3.89 -15.69
CA PHE A 251 -8.67 -2.50 -15.86
C PHE A 251 -9.84 -2.34 -16.84
N GLY A 252 -9.79 -3.00 -18.01
CA GLY A 252 -10.87 -2.96 -18.99
C GLY A 252 -12.20 -3.53 -18.46
N GLU A 253 -12.15 -4.62 -17.71
CA GLU A 253 -13.32 -5.20 -17.04
C GLU A 253 -13.85 -4.29 -15.92
N ALA A 254 -12.96 -3.74 -15.08
CA ALA A 254 -13.34 -2.81 -14.01
C ALA A 254 -14.04 -1.56 -14.55
N TYR A 255 -13.66 -1.06 -15.72
CA TYR A 255 -14.36 0.03 -16.41
C TYR A 255 -15.77 -0.38 -16.85
N ARG A 256 -15.94 -1.57 -17.43
CA ARG A 256 -17.24 -2.05 -17.92
C ARG A 256 -18.20 -2.44 -16.78
N ALA A 257 -17.67 -2.77 -15.60
CA ALA A 257 -18.44 -3.21 -14.44
C ALA A 257 -19.21 -2.09 -13.73
N VAL A 258 -18.81 -0.83 -13.92
CA VAL A 258 -19.50 0.29 -13.24
C VAL A 258 -20.82 0.63 -13.91
N LYS A 259 -21.78 1.08 -13.10
CA LYS A 259 -23.06 1.60 -13.60
C LYS A 259 -22.91 3.00 -14.18
N ARG A 260 -23.98 3.54 -14.78
CA ARG A 260 -24.06 4.96 -15.18
C ARG A 260 -23.77 5.90 -14.00
N GLY A 261 -22.88 6.86 -14.21
CA GLY A 261 -22.38 7.76 -13.17
C GLY A 261 -21.40 7.12 -12.18
N GLY A 262 -21.00 5.87 -12.37
CA GLY A 262 -20.07 5.15 -11.52
C GLY A 262 -18.61 5.52 -11.77
N LYS A 263 -17.73 5.03 -10.88
CA LYS A 263 -16.29 5.34 -10.90
C LYS A 263 -15.41 4.10 -11.04
N CYS A 264 -14.53 4.10 -12.04
CA CYS A 264 -13.44 3.14 -12.13
C CYS A 264 -12.20 3.72 -11.47
N VAL A 265 -11.83 3.20 -10.29
CA VAL A 265 -10.68 3.67 -9.50
C VAL A 265 -9.46 2.80 -9.78
N ALA A 266 -8.44 3.40 -10.41
CA ALA A 266 -7.17 2.78 -10.72
C ALA A 266 -6.21 2.85 -9.52
N VAL A 267 -5.74 1.68 -9.06
CA VAL A 267 -4.82 1.55 -7.92
C VAL A 267 -3.55 0.78 -8.29
N GLY A 268 -3.69 -0.33 -9.02
CA GLY A 268 -2.55 -1.08 -9.54
C GLY A 268 -1.68 -0.26 -10.50
N LEU A 269 -0.39 -0.59 -10.59
CA LEU A 269 0.60 0.14 -11.40
C LEU A 269 1.25 -0.73 -12.50
N PRO A 270 0.49 -1.35 -13.41
CA PRO A 270 1.08 -2.03 -14.56
C PRO A 270 1.73 -1.01 -15.52
N PRO A 271 2.71 -1.42 -16.34
CA PRO A 271 3.36 -0.53 -17.32
C PRO A 271 2.50 -0.24 -18.56
N GLU A 272 1.37 -0.94 -18.71
CA GLU A 272 0.48 -0.86 -19.87
C GLU A 272 -0.47 0.35 -19.81
N THR A 273 -1.14 0.62 -20.93
CA THR A 273 -2.18 1.66 -21.02
C THR A 273 -3.58 1.05 -21.00
N MET A 274 -4.55 1.82 -20.50
CA MET A 274 -5.97 1.47 -20.50
C MET A 274 -6.66 2.03 -21.75
N GLU A 275 -7.47 1.21 -22.41
CA GLU A 275 -8.33 1.66 -23.51
C GLU A 275 -9.67 2.12 -22.97
N VAL A 276 -10.08 3.35 -23.32
CA VAL A 276 -11.29 3.98 -22.78
C VAL A 276 -12.25 4.34 -23.94
N PRO A 277 -13.43 3.68 -24.03
CA PRO A 277 -14.37 3.95 -25.11
C PRO A 277 -15.08 5.30 -24.88
N ILE A 278 -14.75 6.28 -25.72
CA ILE A 278 -15.21 7.67 -25.58
C ILE A 278 -16.74 7.77 -25.58
N PHE A 279 -17.41 7.10 -26.53
CA PHE A 279 -18.86 7.17 -26.65
C PHE A 279 -19.56 6.65 -25.39
N ASP A 280 -19.17 5.47 -24.90
CA ASP A 280 -19.75 4.89 -23.69
C ASP A 280 -19.40 5.68 -22.44
N THR A 281 -18.18 6.23 -22.37
CA THR A 281 -17.75 7.07 -21.24
C THR A 281 -18.66 8.29 -21.12
N VAL A 282 -18.87 8.99 -22.24
CA VAL A 282 -19.70 10.20 -22.30
C VAL A 282 -21.16 9.87 -22.06
N LEU A 283 -21.71 8.86 -22.74
CA LEU A 283 -23.13 8.51 -22.65
C LEU A 283 -23.52 8.03 -21.25
N ASN A 284 -22.65 7.29 -20.58
CA ASN A 284 -22.91 6.74 -19.26
C ASN A 284 -22.42 7.64 -18.11
N GLY A 285 -21.70 8.73 -18.41
CA GLY A 285 -21.14 9.62 -17.40
C GLY A 285 -20.15 8.93 -16.45
N VAL A 286 -19.38 7.97 -16.96
CA VAL A 286 -18.41 7.20 -16.17
C VAL A 286 -17.17 8.05 -15.89
N SER A 287 -16.66 7.97 -14.65
CA SER A 287 -15.38 8.60 -14.27
C SER A 287 -14.29 7.55 -14.12
N ILE A 288 -13.07 7.87 -14.58
CA ILE A 288 -11.86 7.09 -14.33
C ILE A 288 -10.95 7.93 -13.45
N GLU A 289 -10.62 7.43 -12.26
CA GLU A 289 -9.83 8.17 -11.27
C GLU A 289 -8.63 7.35 -10.79
N GLY A 290 -7.45 7.95 -10.77
CA GLY A 290 -6.28 7.36 -10.10
C GLY A 290 -6.31 7.62 -8.60
N SER A 291 -5.95 6.62 -7.79
CA SER A 291 -5.79 6.77 -6.34
C SER A 291 -4.41 6.28 -5.92
N ILE A 292 -3.61 7.16 -5.31
CA ILE A 292 -2.25 6.86 -4.85
C ILE A 292 -2.14 7.03 -3.33
N VAL A 293 -1.78 5.93 -2.66
CA VAL A 293 -1.58 5.83 -1.20
C VAL A 293 -2.68 6.54 -0.40
N GLY A 294 -2.36 7.20 0.70
CA GLY A 294 -3.23 8.17 1.35
C GLY A 294 -2.42 9.19 2.13
N THR A 295 -3.11 10.24 2.56
CA THR A 295 -2.51 11.27 3.43
C THR A 295 -2.22 10.70 4.83
N ARG A 296 -1.49 11.44 5.66
CA ARG A 296 -1.33 11.15 7.09
C ARG A 296 -2.67 10.96 7.79
N LYS A 297 -3.68 11.74 7.41
CA LYS A 297 -5.04 11.62 7.94
C LYS A 297 -5.72 10.33 7.48
N ASP A 298 -5.61 9.99 6.20
CA ASP A 298 -6.14 8.73 5.68
C ASP A 298 -5.48 7.53 6.39
N LEU A 299 -4.16 7.57 6.63
CA LEU A 299 -3.43 6.51 7.33
C LEU A 299 -3.83 6.39 8.81
N GLN A 300 -4.08 7.50 9.51
CA GLN A 300 -4.64 7.47 10.86
C GLN A 300 -6.02 6.81 10.89
N GLU A 301 -6.90 7.16 9.94
CA GLU A 301 -8.23 6.54 9.81
C GLU A 301 -8.10 5.02 9.53
N THR A 302 -7.21 4.63 8.61
CA THR A 302 -6.88 3.23 8.29
C THR A 302 -6.49 2.44 9.53
N LEU A 303 -5.56 2.96 10.34
CA LEU A 303 -5.12 2.30 11.59
C LEU A 303 -6.24 2.23 12.62
N GLN A 304 -7.12 3.23 12.66
CA GLN A 304 -8.26 3.24 13.58
C GLN A 304 -9.22 2.06 13.30
N PHE A 305 -9.57 1.80 12.05
CA PHE A 305 -10.40 0.63 11.69
C PHE A 305 -9.78 -0.69 12.14
N ALA A 306 -8.46 -0.85 11.97
CA ALA A 306 -7.76 -2.05 12.43
C ALA A 306 -7.75 -2.14 13.96
N SER A 307 -7.50 -1.03 14.66
CA SER A 307 -7.54 -0.97 16.13
C SER A 307 -8.91 -1.31 16.71
N GLU A 308 -10.00 -1.03 15.97
CA GLU A 308 -11.36 -1.40 16.32
C GLU A 308 -11.72 -2.85 15.94
N GLY A 309 -10.75 -3.62 15.42
CA GLY A 309 -10.92 -5.01 15.02
C GLY A 309 -11.74 -5.22 13.74
N LYS A 310 -12.02 -4.15 12.98
CA LYS A 310 -12.82 -4.20 11.75
C LYS A 310 -12.03 -4.68 10.53
N VAL A 311 -10.71 -4.59 10.59
CA VAL A 311 -9.80 -5.00 9.52
C VAL A 311 -8.63 -5.76 10.14
N LYS A 312 -8.30 -6.92 9.58
CA LYS A 312 -7.15 -7.74 9.94
C LYS A 312 -6.44 -8.20 8.67
N THR A 313 -5.15 -7.90 8.57
CA THR A 313 -4.32 -8.37 7.46
C THR A 313 -3.93 -9.81 7.66
N ILE A 314 -4.05 -10.62 6.60
CA ILE A 314 -3.50 -11.98 6.59
C ILE A 314 -2.02 -11.86 6.31
N VAL A 315 -1.23 -12.30 7.28
CA VAL A 315 0.22 -12.08 7.33
C VAL A 315 0.94 -13.39 7.55
N GLU A 316 2.01 -13.59 6.80
CA GLU A 316 3.06 -14.55 7.10
C GLU A 316 4.33 -13.77 7.46
N THR A 317 4.99 -14.17 8.54
CA THR A 317 6.23 -13.54 8.98
C THR A 317 7.43 -14.28 8.43
N LYS A 318 8.36 -13.56 7.79
CA LYS A 318 9.64 -14.09 7.32
C LYS A 318 10.79 -13.21 7.84
N LYS A 319 12.03 -13.65 7.67
CA LYS A 319 13.20 -12.87 8.07
C LYS A 319 13.64 -11.94 6.94
N LEU A 320 14.38 -10.89 7.28
CA LEU A 320 14.94 -9.97 6.30
C LEU A 320 15.87 -10.68 5.31
N GLU A 321 16.61 -11.70 5.77
CA GLU A 321 17.50 -12.49 4.92
C GLU A 321 16.78 -13.29 3.82
N ASP A 322 15.47 -13.52 3.97
CA ASP A 322 14.65 -14.27 3.01
C ASP A 322 14.12 -13.39 1.86
N ILE A 323 14.50 -12.10 1.81
CA ILE A 323 13.88 -11.10 0.91
C ILE A 323 13.91 -11.47 -0.58
N ASN A 324 15.00 -12.09 -1.04
CA ASN A 324 15.12 -12.50 -2.45
C ASN A 324 14.17 -13.65 -2.80
N GLU A 325 13.95 -14.59 -1.87
CA GLU A 325 12.96 -15.67 -2.05
C GLU A 325 11.54 -15.10 -2.05
N ILE A 326 11.27 -14.15 -1.14
CA ILE A 326 9.98 -13.46 -1.07
C ILE A 326 9.67 -12.73 -2.38
N PHE A 327 10.66 -12.04 -2.96
CA PHE A 327 10.51 -11.37 -4.24
C PHE A 327 10.17 -12.33 -5.38
N ALA A 328 10.82 -13.49 -5.43
CA ALA A 328 10.50 -14.54 -6.40
C ALA A 328 9.08 -15.11 -6.20
N GLU A 329 8.63 -15.30 -4.97
CA GLU A 329 7.26 -15.73 -4.65
C GLU A 329 6.20 -14.67 -5.03
N LEU A 330 6.51 -13.39 -4.81
CA LEU A 330 5.65 -12.27 -5.21
C LEU A 330 5.47 -12.24 -6.72
N GLU A 331 6.57 -12.30 -7.48
CA GLU A 331 6.54 -12.30 -8.95
C GLU A 331 5.76 -13.51 -9.50
N ALA A 332 5.87 -14.66 -8.84
CA ALA A 332 5.12 -15.87 -9.20
C ALA A 332 3.66 -15.89 -8.72
N GLY A 333 3.18 -14.86 -8.01
CA GLY A 333 1.81 -14.78 -7.49
C GLY A 333 1.49 -15.80 -6.39
N LYS A 334 2.50 -16.36 -5.71
CA LYS A 334 2.34 -17.48 -4.75
C LYS A 334 1.99 -17.05 -3.33
N ILE A 335 2.02 -15.75 -3.03
CA ILE A 335 1.76 -15.23 -1.68
C ILE A 335 0.27 -15.06 -1.45
N ASN A 336 -0.23 -15.57 -0.33
CA ASN A 336 -1.57 -15.31 0.17
C ASN A 336 -1.57 -14.23 1.25
N GLY A 337 -2.30 -13.14 1.03
CA GLY A 337 -2.24 -11.97 1.91
C GLY A 337 -0.92 -11.22 1.76
N ARG A 338 -0.15 -11.07 2.85
CA ARG A 338 1.06 -10.25 2.93
C ARG A 338 2.21 -11.01 3.59
N ILE A 339 3.43 -10.73 3.15
CA ILE A 339 4.63 -11.06 3.92
C ILE A 339 5.03 -9.86 4.76
N VAL A 340 5.41 -10.12 6.01
CA VAL A 340 5.98 -9.13 6.93
C VAL A 340 7.34 -9.62 7.39
N LEU A 341 8.37 -8.84 7.12
CA LEU A 341 9.72 -9.06 7.64
C LEU A 341 9.73 -8.71 9.12
N VAL A 342 10.29 -9.59 9.95
CA VAL A 342 10.49 -9.34 11.38
C VAL A 342 11.97 -9.41 11.73
N ASN A 343 12.45 -8.40 12.46
CA ASN A 343 13.81 -8.40 13.00
C ASN A 343 13.73 -9.03 14.40
N ASN A 344 14.42 -10.16 14.61
CA ASN A 344 14.49 -10.87 15.89
C ASN A 344 15.32 -10.13 16.95
#